data_AF-A0A2X1PQ98-F1
#
_entry.id   AF-A0A2X1PQ98-F1
#
_cell.length_a   1.000
_cell.length_b   1.000
_cell.length_c   1.000
_cell.angle_alpha   90.00
_cell.angle_beta   90.00
_cell.angle_gamma   90.00
#
_symmetry.space_group_name_H-M   'P 1'
#
loop_
_entity.id
_entity.type
_entity.pdbx_description
1 polymer ?
#
loop_
_entity_poly.entity_id
_entity_poly.type
_entity_poly.pdbx_seq_one_letter_code
_entity_poly.pdbx_strand_id
1 'polypeptide(L)'
;MGAKKLGEKLLAEKSNADLSYTLATIKTDVELNVTTDQLLLGESQKDQLIEYFARYEFKRWLNEVMNGADSITQTTEQPVKMNQYQATFTSSKFGGK
;
A
#
# COMPACT_ATOMS: atom_id res chain seq x y z
N MET A 1 -0.43 21.28 35.55
CA MET A 1 0.24 20.08 36.11
C MET A 1 0.22 18.87 35.16
N GLY A 2 0.26 19.07 33.84
CA GLY A 2 0.30 17.95 32.87
C GLY A 2 1.71 17.60 32.41
N ALA A 3 2.54 18.63 32.13
CA ALA A 3 3.89 18.45 31.59
C ALA A 3 4.84 17.65 32.51
N LYS A 4 4.71 17.79 33.83
CA LYS A 4 5.54 17.02 34.79
C LYS A 4 5.20 15.52 34.79
N LYS A 5 3.94 15.14 34.54
CA LYS A 5 3.51 13.73 34.47
C LYS A 5 3.70 13.09 33.09
N LEU A 6 3.97 13.91 32.06
CA LEU A 6 4.22 13.40 30.70
C LEU A 6 5.53 12.61 30.63
N GLY A 7 6.59 13.09 31.28
CA GLY A 7 7.87 12.40 31.34
C GLY A 7 7.78 11.01 32.00
N GLU A 8 7.04 10.90 33.10
CA GLU A 8 6.80 9.63 33.81
C GLU A 8 6.03 8.64 32.93
N LYS A 9 4.98 9.10 32.21
CA LYS A 9 4.20 8.27 31.29
C LYS A 9 5.02 7.78 30.10
N LEU A 10 5.85 8.66 29.51
CA LEU A 10 6.73 8.28 28.41
C LEU A 10 7.78 7.26 28.85
N LEU A 11 8.32 7.39 30.06
CA LEU A 11 9.28 6.44 30.59
C LEU A 11 8.64 5.07 30.85
N ALA A 12 7.41 5.04 31.39
CA ALA A 12 6.66 3.80 31.62
C ALA A 12 6.32 3.05 30.31
N GLU A 13 5.99 3.79 29.23
CA GLU A 13 5.61 3.22 27.94
C GLU A 13 6.80 3.00 26.98
N LYS A 14 8.02 3.38 27.37
CA LYS A 14 9.20 3.32 26.48
C LYS A 14 9.42 1.94 25.89
N SER A 15 9.36 0.88 26.70
CA SER A 15 9.57 -0.49 26.22
C SER A 15 8.53 -0.93 25.19
N ASN A 16 7.30 -0.46 25.34
CA ASN A 16 6.21 -0.76 24.43
C ASN A 16 6.37 0.03 23.12
N ALA A 17 6.80 1.29 23.20
CA ALA A 17 7.16 2.10 22.04
C ALA A 17 8.33 1.51 21.25
N ASP A 18 9.39 1.06 21.94
CA ASP A 18 10.55 0.42 21.32
C ASP A 18 10.16 -0.87 20.59
N LEU A 19 9.34 -1.72 21.22
CA LEU A 19 8.81 -2.93 20.58
C LEU A 19 7.89 -2.61 19.39
N SER A 20 6.98 -1.65 19.55
CA SER A 20 6.10 -1.21 18.46
C SER A 20 6.91 -0.68 17.28
N TYR A 21 8.00 0.04 17.54
CA TYR A 21 8.91 0.51 16.50
C TYR A 21 9.56 -0.65 15.77
N THR A 22 10.10 -1.63 16.49
CA THR A 22 10.69 -2.83 15.88
C THR A 22 9.67 -3.59 15.02
N LEU A 23 8.46 -3.80 15.52
CA LEU A 23 7.43 -4.56 14.80
C LEU A 23 6.90 -3.83 13.57
N ALA A 24 6.82 -2.50 13.62
CA ALA A 24 6.42 -1.68 12.48
C ALA A 24 7.55 -1.47 11.45
N THR A 25 8.81 -1.75 11.84
CA THR A 25 9.96 -1.61 10.94
C THR A 25 9.99 -2.78 9.98
N ILE A 26 9.75 -2.52 8.70
CA ILE A 26 9.84 -3.51 7.64
C ILE A 26 11.30 -3.87 7.41
N LYS A 27 11.60 -5.17 7.39
CA LYS A 27 12.92 -5.70 7.01
C LYS A 27 13.07 -5.63 5.48
N THR A 28 14.05 -4.89 4.98
CA THR A 28 14.26 -4.63 3.55
C THR A 28 15.41 -5.44 2.93
N ASP A 29 16.23 -6.08 3.74
CA ASP A 29 17.43 -6.86 3.36
C ASP A 29 17.16 -8.37 3.36
N VAL A 30 15.98 -8.78 2.88
CA VAL A 30 15.62 -10.20 2.78
C VAL A 30 16.15 -10.78 1.46
N GLU A 31 16.72 -11.99 1.52
CA GLU A 31 17.11 -12.72 0.32
C GLU A 31 15.87 -13.11 -0.50
N LEU A 32 15.89 -12.82 -1.79
CA LEU A 32 14.81 -13.11 -2.73
C LEU A 32 15.34 -13.95 -3.90
N ASN A 33 14.51 -14.88 -4.38
CA ASN A 33 14.86 -15.74 -5.51
C ASN A 33 14.71 -15.05 -6.87
N VAL A 34 14.15 -13.84 -6.89
CA VAL A 34 13.85 -13.08 -8.11
C VAL A 34 14.31 -11.64 -7.94
N THR A 35 14.73 -11.01 -9.04
CA THR A 35 15.08 -9.59 -9.06
C THR A 35 13.93 -8.74 -9.59
N THR A 36 13.98 -7.43 -9.35
CA THR A 36 12.97 -6.49 -9.86
C THR A 36 12.85 -6.53 -11.38
N ASP A 37 13.97 -6.71 -12.09
CA ASP A 37 13.99 -6.74 -13.57
C ASP A 37 13.37 -8.02 -14.14
N GLN A 38 13.18 -9.06 -13.32
CA GLN A 38 12.51 -10.30 -13.71
C GLN A 38 10.98 -10.21 -13.55
N LEU A 39 10.47 -9.19 -12.86
CA LEU A 39 9.03 -8.96 -12.67
C LEU A 39 8.43 -8.28 -13.91
N LEU A 40 8.49 -8.97 -15.04
CA LEU A 40 7.93 -8.52 -16.30
C LEU A 40 6.49 -9.00 -16.46
N LEU A 41 5.67 -8.16 -17.10
CA LEU A 41 4.31 -8.53 -17.45
C LEU A 41 4.35 -9.57 -18.58
N GLY A 42 3.93 -10.79 -18.29
CA GLY A 42 3.80 -11.86 -19.28
C GLY A 42 2.51 -11.80 -20.08
N GLU A 43 2.37 -12.68 -21.07
CA GLU A 43 1.13 -12.83 -21.83
C GLU A 43 -0.01 -13.39 -20.95
N SER A 44 -1.21 -12.82 -21.09
CA SER A 44 -2.41 -13.30 -20.41
C SER A 44 -2.74 -14.73 -20.81
N GLN A 45 -2.83 -15.64 -19.83
CA GLN A 45 -3.30 -17.01 -20.04
C GLN A 45 -4.84 -17.06 -20.11
N LYS A 46 -5.41 -16.71 -21.27
CA LYS A 46 -6.86 -16.50 -21.47
C LYS A 46 -7.73 -17.68 -21.01
N ASP A 47 -7.30 -18.90 -21.30
CA ASP A 47 -8.07 -20.11 -20.92
C ASP A 47 -8.19 -20.26 -19.39
N GLN A 48 -7.09 -20.01 -18.67
CA GLN A 48 -7.10 -20.05 -17.19
C GLN A 48 -7.93 -18.90 -16.61
N LEU A 49 -7.87 -17.72 -17.21
CA LEU A 49 -8.68 -16.58 -16.79
C LEU A 49 -10.18 -16.87 -16.96
N ILE A 50 -10.60 -17.46 -18.09
CA ILE A 50 -11.98 -17.88 -18.32
C ILE A 50 -12.42 -18.90 -17.27
N GLU A 51 -11.59 -19.91 -16.98
CA GLU A 51 -11.88 -20.93 -15.96
C GLU A 51 -12.12 -20.30 -14.59
N TYR A 52 -11.20 -19.45 -14.13
CA TYR A 52 -11.32 -18.82 -12.81
C TYR A 52 -12.46 -17.81 -12.74
N PHE A 53 -12.66 -16.98 -13.77
CA PHE A 53 -13.75 -16.00 -13.76
C PHE A 53 -15.13 -16.64 -13.85
N ALA A 54 -15.27 -17.76 -14.55
CA ALA A 54 -16.49 -18.56 -14.51
C ALA A 54 -16.69 -19.18 -13.12
N ARG A 55 -15.66 -19.86 -12.57
CA ARG A 55 -15.75 -20.54 -11.26
C ARG A 55 -16.14 -19.60 -10.12
N TYR A 56 -15.60 -18.38 -10.12
CA TYR A 56 -15.83 -17.38 -9.08
C TYR A 56 -16.88 -16.34 -9.47
N GLU A 57 -17.63 -16.55 -10.55
CA GLU A 57 -18.75 -15.72 -10.98
C GLU A 57 -18.39 -14.23 -11.23
N PHE A 58 -17.16 -13.96 -11.69
CA PHE A 58 -16.71 -12.61 -12.06
C PHE A 58 -17.19 -12.22 -13.46
N LYS A 59 -18.52 -12.06 -13.61
CA LYS A 59 -19.21 -11.88 -14.92
C LYS A 59 -18.67 -10.75 -15.79
N ARG A 60 -18.27 -9.63 -15.17
CA ARG A 60 -17.67 -8.50 -15.91
C ARG A 60 -16.34 -8.88 -16.55
N TRP A 61 -15.42 -9.43 -15.76
CA TRP A 61 -14.09 -9.82 -16.25
C TRP A 61 -14.16 -11.02 -17.19
N LEU A 62 -15.10 -11.95 -16.96
CA LEU A 62 -15.38 -13.05 -17.90
C LEU A 62 -15.78 -12.50 -19.28
N ASN A 63 -16.73 -11.57 -19.32
CA ASN A 63 -17.14 -10.93 -20.57
C ASN A 63 -15.99 -10.15 -21.23
N GLU A 64 -15.16 -9.44 -20.46
CA GLU A 64 -14.01 -8.71 -21.00
C GLU A 64 -13.01 -9.68 -21.68
N VAL A 65 -12.60 -10.75 -21.00
CA VAL A 65 -11.67 -11.75 -21.54
C VAL A 65 -12.26 -12.46 -22.78
N MET A 66 -13.54 -12.83 -22.75
CA MET A 66 -14.22 -13.46 -23.89
C MET A 66 -14.32 -12.55 -25.12
N ASN A 67 -14.43 -11.23 -24.91
CA ASN A 67 -14.47 -10.25 -25.99
C ASN A 67 -13.06 -9.80 -26.45
N GLY A 68 -12.01 -10.44 -25.97
CA GLY A 68 -10.63 -10.09 -26.30
C GLY A 68 -10.16 -8.77 -25.68
N ALA A 69 -10.88 -8.25 -24.69
CA ALA A 69 -10.49 -7.09 -23.91
C ALA A 69 -9.75 -7.54 -22.65
N ASP A 70 -8.49 -7.16 -22.53
CA ASP A 70 -7.64 -7.51 -21.40
C ASP A 70 -7.51 -6.32 -20.45
N SER A 71 -8.56 -6.01 -19.68
CA SER A 71 -8.58 -4.87 -18.75
C SER A 71 -7.58 -5.01 -17.58
N ILE A 72 -7.05 -6.21 -17.35
CA ILE A 72 -6.17 -6.57 -16.24
C ILE A 72 -4.70 -6.29 -16.59
N THR A 73 -4.32 -6.48 -17.86
CA THR A 73 -2.94 -6.28 -18.34
C THR A 73 -2.78 -5.01 -19.16
N GLN A 74 -3.88 -4.36 -19.57
CA GLN A 74 -3.84 -3.05 -20.21
C GLN A 74 -3.61 -1.95 -19.16
N THR A 75 -2.38 -1.47 -19.07
CA THR A 75 -2.06 -0.17 -18.45
C THR A 75 -2.63 0.95 -19.32
N THR A 76 -3.92 1.24 -19.18
CA THR A 76 -4.40 2.56 -19.57
C THR A 76 -3.91 3.53 -18.50
N GLU A 77 -3.01 4.44 -18.86
CA GLU A 77 -2.70 5.62 -18.05
C GLU A 77 -4.00 6.42 -17.90
N GLN A 78 -4.80 6.07 -16.89
CA GLN A 78 -5.89 6.92 -16.45
C GLN A 78 -5.23 8.20 -15.93
N PRO A 79 -5.59 9.39 -16.44
CA PRO A 79 -5.02 10.64 -15.96
C PRO A 79 -5.30 10.74 -14.46
N VAL A 80 -4.26 10.52 -13.65
CA VAL A 80 -4.33 10.69 -12.20
C VAL A 80 -4.56 12.17 -11.97
N LYS A 81 -5.81 12.55 -11.69
CA LYS A 81 -6.12 13.86 -11.14
C LYS A 81 -5.54 13.89 -9.73
N MET A 82 -4.29 14.32 -9.60
CA MET A 82 -3.69 14.61 -8.31
C MET A 82 -4.52 15.73 -7.66
N ASN A 83 -5.38 15.38 -6.72
CA ASN A 83 -5.98 16.37 -5.84
C ASN A 83 -4.85 17.02 -5.03
N GLN A 84 -4.82 18.35 -4.98
CA GLN A 84 -3.90 19.09 -4.12
C GLN A 84 -4.26 18.78 -2.65
N TYR A 85 -3.57 17.80 -2.08
CA TYR A 85 -3.61 17.54 -0.65
C TYR A 85 -2.88 18.69 0.07
N GLN A 86 -3.62 19.48 0.86
CA GLN A 86 -2.99 20.35 1.84
C GLN A 86 -2.64 19.51 3.06
N ALA A 87 -1.35 19.22 3.23
CA ALA A 87 -0.85 18.75 4.50
C ALA A 87 -0.98 19.90 5.52
N THR A 88 -1.93 19.80 6.44
CA THR A 88 -2.03 20.72 7.59
C THR A 88 -0.97 20.37 8.63
N PHE A 89 0.30 20.52 8.28
CA PHE A 89 1.32 20.83 9.28
C PHE A 89 1.51 22.35 9.30
N THR A 90 0.55 23.05 9.90
CA THR A 90 0.81 24.41 10.37
C THR A 90 1.67 24.32 11.61
N SER A 91 2.98 24.26 11.42
CA SER A 91 3.94 24.65 12.45
C SER A 91 3.84 26.16 12.65
N SER A 92 2.80 26.61 13.36
CA SER A 92 2.74 27.95 13.92
C SER A 92 2.95 27.86 15.43
N LYS A 93 4.21 28.10 15.81
CA LYS A 93 4.69 28.62 17.10
C LYS A 93 3.65 28.66 18.23
N PHE A 94 3.73 27.67 19.12
CA PHE A 94 3.51 27.95 20.54
C PHE A 94 4.71 28.75 21.05
N GLY A 95 4.50 29.99 21.50
CA GLY A 95 5.55 30.77 22.15
C GLY A 95 5.29 32.26 22.22
N GLY A 96 4.26 32.65 22.97
CA GLY A 96 4.17 34.00 23.54
C GLY A 96 4.82 34.01 24.92
N LYS A 97 6.05 34.54 24.98
CA LYS A 97 6.60 35.50 25.96
C LYS A 97 8.10 35.62 25.73
#